data_AF-A0A4U2Y3T8-F1
#
_entry.id   AF-A0A4U2Y3T8-F1
#
_cell.length_a   1.000
_cell.length_b   1.000
_cell.length_c   1.000
_cell.angle_alpha   90.00
_cell.angle_beta   90.00
_cell.angle_gamma   90.00
#
_symmetry.space_group_name_H-M   'P 1'
#
loop_
_entity.id
_entity.type
_entity.pdbx_description
1 polymer ?
#
loop_
_entity_poly.entity_id
_entity_poly.type
_entity_poly.pdbx_seq_one_letter_code
_entity_poly.pdbx_strand_id
1 'polypeptide(L)'
;MTDQQKTEIWEAAEKTGVEKVYIPSFVRKGQKLMKVVVSTGDVFYFRLVFSGEGEGYYLQITESPEEVLLDGVIIEEKETKIKDIPAKWISFSNSRDNVEAASAGLYFKMESTFIRIAESEFKKPFKITQSVEEMAASLQPLTK
;
A
#
# COMPACT_ATOMS: atom_id res chain seq x y z
N MET A 1 -9.30 4.79 -13.90
CA MET A 1 -9.89 3.46 -13.64
C MET A 1 -11.23 3.36 -14.31
N THR A 2 -11.56 2.16 -14.78
CA THR A 2 -12.89 1.81 -15.28
C THR A 2 -13.85 1.56 -14.10
N ASP A 3 -15.15 1.57 -14.35
CA ASP A 3 -16.14 1.27 -13.30
C ASP A 3 -16.01 -0.17 -12.80
N GLN A 4 -15.71 -1.12 -13.69
CA GLN A 4 -15.40 -2.51 -13.30
C GLN A 4 -14.27 -2.59 -12.26
N GLN A 5 -13.18 -1.84 -12.45
CA GLN A 5 -12.07 -1.82 -11.48
C GLN A 5 -12.50 -1.25 -10.13
N LYS A 6 -13.34 -0.21 -10.12
CA LYS A 6 -13.87 0.34 -8.87
C LYS A 6 -14.73 -0.69 -8.14
N THR A 7 -15.60 -1.40 -8.87
CA THR A 7 -16.42 -2.48 -8.31
C THR A 7 -15.55 -3.57 -7.70
N GLU A 8 -14.54 -4.06 -8.43
CA GLU A 8 -13.60 -5.08 -7.93
C GLU A 8 -12.87 -4.65 -6.65
N ILE A 9 -12.46 -3.38 -6.56
CA ILE A 9 -11.83 -2.83 -5.35
C ILE A 9 -12.83 -2.77 -4.19
N TRP A 10 -14.04 -2.28 -4.43
CA TRP A 10 -15.06 -2.17 -3.38
C TRP A 10 -15.51 -3.52 -2.85
N GLU A 11 -15.70 -4.52 -3.72
CA GLU A 11 -16.00 -5.89 -3.29
C GLU A 11 -14.88 -6.49 -2.43
N ALA A 12 -13.62 -6.15 -2.71
CA ALA A 12 -12.48 -6.56 -1.90
C ALA A 12 -12.44 -5.84 -0.54
N ALA A 13 -12.74 -4.54 -0.51
CA ALA A 13 -12.83 -3.75 0.72
C ALA A 13 -13.94 -4.27 1.64
N GLU A 14 -15.11 -4.58 1.09
CA GLU A 14 -16.25 -5.12 1.85
C GLU A 14 -15.91 -6.48 2.49
N LYS A 15 -15.17 -7.35 1.79
CA LYS A 15 -14.72 -8.65 2.32
C LYS A 15 -13.72 -8.52 3.48
N THR A 16 -13.09 -7.36 3.64
CA THR A 16 -12.02 -7.14 4.63
C THR A 16 -12.44 -6.17 5.73
N GLY A 17 -13.67 -5.65 5.69
CA GLY A 17 -14.19 -4.70 6.68
C GLY A 17 -13.67 -3.27 6.51
N VAL A 18 -13.02 -2.95 5.38
CA VAL A 18 -12.57 -1.57 5.10
C VAL A 18 -13.75 -0.73 4.63
N GLU A 19 -14.12 0.28 5.42
CA GLU A 19 -15.25 1.17 5.14
C GLU A 19 -14.91 2.27 4.12
N LYS A 20 -13.65 2.72 4.10
CA LYS A 20 -13.15 3.76 3.20
C LYS A 20 -11.89 3.29 2.51
N VAL A 21 -11.97 3.27 1.18
CA VAL A 21 -10.88 2.91 0.28
C VAL A 21 -10.16 4.18 -0.17
N TYR A 22 -8.84 4.21 -0.07
CA TYR A 22 -8.03 5.36 -0.45
C TYR A 22 -7.09 5.03 -1.62
N ILE A 23 -7.20 5.82 -2.69
CA ILE A 23 -6.42 5.63 -3.91
C ILE A 23 -5.69 6.93 -4.31
N PRO A 24 -4.51 6.84 -4.95
CA PRO A 24 -3.81 8.04 -5.40
C PRO A 24 -4.59 8.77 -6.49
N SER A 25 -4.73 10.09 -6.35
CA SER A 25 -5.46 10.93 -7.30
C SER A 25 -4.92 10.86 -8.74
N PHE A 26 -3.63 10.57 -8.91
CA PHE A 26 -2.96 10.45 -10.21
C PHE A 26 -3.04 9.05 -10.83
N VAL A 27 -3.76 8.07 -10.27
CA VAL A 27 -4.10 6.81 -10.98
C VAL A 27 -4.83 7.08 -12.32
N ARG A 28 -5.21 8.34 -12.59
CA ARG A 28 -5.71 8.84 -13.88
C ARG A 28 -4.62 9.29 -14.88
N LYS A 29 -3.34 9.37 -14.50
CA LYS A 29 -2.20 9.90 -15.28
C LYS A 29 -1.04 8.89 -15.41
N GLY A 30 -1.33 7.68 -15.91
CA GLY A 30 -0.29 6.73 -16.32
C GLY A 30 0.05 5.59 -15.34
N GLN A 31 -0.66 5.45 -14.22
CA GLN A 31 -0.60 4.22 -13.42
C GLN A 31 -1.80 3.31 -13.72
N LYS A 32 -1.52 2.03 -13.99
CA LYS A 32 -2.55 1.01 -14.28
C LYS A 32 -2.72 0.07 -13.10
N LEU A 33 -3.95 -0.08 -12.61
CA LEU A 33 -4.28 -1.14 -11.65
C LEU A 33 -4.07 -2.50 -12.31
N MET A 34 -3.18 -3.31 -11.74
CA MET A 34 -2.81 -4.62 -12.24
C MET A 34 -3.59 -5.73 -11.57
N LYS A 35 -3.78 -5.65 -10.25
CA LYS A 35 -4.53 -6.63 -9.48
C LYS A 35 -4.98 -6.08 -8.13
N VAL A 36 -6.06 -6.65 -7.64
CA VAL A 36 -6.54 -6.54 -6.26
C VAL A 36 -6.30 -7.91 -5.60
N VAL A 37 -5.63 -7.91 -4.45
CA VAL A 37 -5.35 -9.13 -3.68
C VAL A 37 -6.05 -9.02 -2.35
N VAL A 38 -6.83 -10.03 -1.97
CA VAL A 38 -7.49 -10.10 -0.66
C VAL A 38 -6.80 -11.14 0.20
N SER A 39 -6.46 -10.79 1.43
CA SER A 39 -6.07 -11.76 2.44
C SER A 39 -7.31 -12.38 3.07
N THR A 40 -7.31 -13.71 3.15
CA THR A 40 -8.38 -14.50 3.76
C THR A 40 -7.90 -15.28 5.00
N GLY A 41 -6.78 -14.84 5.60
CA GLY A 41 -6.21 -15.45 6.80
C GLY A 41 -6.62 -14.71 8.08
N ASP A 42 -5.79 -14.85 9.13
CA ASP A 42 -6.03 -14.22 10.44
C ASP A 42 -6.03 -12.68 10.39
N VAL A 43 -5.40 -12.13 9.35
CA VAL A 43 -5.38 -10.70 9.08
C VAL A 43 -6.20 -10.41 7.82
N PHE A 44 -7.24 -9.60 7.96
CA PHE A 44 -8.05 -9.10 6.86
C PHE A 44 -7.48 -7.79 6.32
N TYR A 45 -7.05 -7.84 5.06
CA TYR A 45 -6.61 -6.67 4.30
C TYR A 45 -6.82 -6.93 2.82
N PHE A 46 -6.90 -5.87 2.03
CA PHE A 46 -6.72 -5.96 0.59
C PHE A 46 -5.55 -5.11 0.12
N ARG A 47 -4.94 -5.52 -0.98
CA ARG A 47 -3.77 -4.90 -1.57
C ARG A 47 -4.04 -4.54 -3.02
N LEU A 48 -3.88 -3.28 -3.34
CA LEU A 48 -3.91 -2.73 -4.68
C LEU A 48 -2.49 -2.69 -5.24
N VAL A 49 -2.28 -3.24 -6.43
CA VAL A 49 -0.99 -3.19 -7.12
C VAL A 49 -1.14 -2.39 -8.41
N PHE A 50 -0.41 -1.30 -8.51
CA PHE A 50 -0.36 -0.45 -9.70
C PHE A 50 1.00 -0.57 -10.38
N SER A 51 1.02 -0.54 -11.71
CA SER A 51 2.25 -0.43 -12.51
C SER A 51 2.36 0.98 -13.11
N GLY A 52 3.58 1.53 -13.15
CA GLY A 52 3.87 2.80 -13.84
C GLY A 52 3.95 2.70 -15.37
N GLU A 53 3.98 3.85 -16.04
CA GLU A 53 4.29 4.00 -17.47
C GLU A 53 5.80 3.79 -17.69
N GLY A 54 6.20 2.55 -17.95
CA GLY A 54 7.60 2.14 -18.11
C GLY A 54 7.88 0.90 -17.27
N GLU A 55 8.28 -0.18 -17.93
CA GLU A 55 8.46 -1.49 -17.33
C GLU A 55 9.42 -1.44 -16.14
N GLY A 56 8.91 -1.75 -14.94
CA GLY A 56 9.76 -2.06 -13.80
C GLY A 56 9.30 -1.54 -12.45
N TYR A 57 8.37 -0.58 -12.36
CA TYR A 57 7.97 0.00 -11.08
C TYR A 57 6.56 -0.39 -10.66
N TYR A 58 6.42 -0.82 -9.41
CA TYR A 58 5.15 -1.17 -8.79
C TYR A 58 4.90 -0.35 -7.54
N LEU A 59 3.69 0.17 -7.45
CA LEU A 59 3.13 0.75 -6.23
C LEU A 59 2.19 -0.27 -5.59
N GLN A 60 2.40 -0.53 -4.31
CA GLN A 60 1.50 -1.35 -3.51
C GLN A 60 0.86 -0.49 -2.43
N ILE A 61 -0.47 -0.55 -2.37
CA ILE A 61 -1.26 0.08 -1.31
C ILE A 61 -2.00 -1.04 -0.62
N THR A 62 -1.75 -1.23 0.66
CA THR A 62 -2.48 -2.20 1.48
C THR A 62 -3.35 -1.45 2.47
N GLU A 63 -4.61 -1.85 2.56
CA GLU A 63 -5.61 -1.23 3.42
C GLU A 63 -6.24 -2.27 4.33
N SER A 64 -6.42 -1.91 5.61
CA SER A 64 -6.98 -2.78 6.64
C SER A 64 -7.77 -1.96 7.68
N PRO A 65 -8.82 -2.52 8.30
CA PRO A 65 -9.47 -1.89 9.45
C PRO A 65 -8.60 -1.90 10.72
N GLU A 66 -7.54 -2.70 10.77
CA GLU A 66 -6.67 -2.88 11.93
C GLU A 66 -5.23 -2.47 11.61
N GLU A 67 -4.48 -2.06 12.64
CA GLU A 67 -3.06 -1.78 12.49
C GLU A 67 -2.31 -3.08 12.34
N VAL A 68 -2.00 -3.44 11.09
CA VAL A 68 -1.29 -4.68 10.80
C VAL A 68 0.04 -4.37 10.13
N LEU A 69 1.11 -4.69 10.83
CA LEU A 69 2.45 -4.71 10.29
C LEU A 69 2.65 -6.02 9.54
N LEU A 70 2.56 -5.95 8.21
CA LEU A 70 2.60 -7.12 7.34
C LEU A 70 4.05 -7.55 7.07
N ASP A 71 4.25 -8.86 7.03
CA ASP A 71 5.40 -9.54 6.40
C ASP A 71 6.79 -9.30 7.03
N GLY A 72 7.04 -9.81 8.24
CA GLY A 72 8.39 -10.13 8.71
C GLY A 72 8.78 -9.57 10.08
N VAL A 73 10.06 -9.67 10.41
CA VAL A 73 10.64 -9.08 11.63
C VAL A 73 10.98 -7.63 11.35
N ILE A 74 10.49 -6.70 12.16
CA ILE A 74 10.84 -5.28 12.06
C ILE A 74 12.34 -5.13 12.32
N ILE A 75 13.04 -4.54 11.35
CA ILE A 75 14.48 -4.23 11.44
C ILE A 75 14.66 -2.81 11.98
N GLU A 76 13.87 -1.87 11.46
CA GLU A 76 13.98 -0.46 11.78
C GLU A 76 12.62 0.21 11.64
N GLU A 77 12.33 1.12 12.57
CA GLU A 77 11.13 1.96 12.60
C GLU A 77 11.56 3.42 12.84
N LYS A 78 10.98 4.34 12.07
CA LYS A 78 11.20 5.77 12.22
C LYS A 78 9.89 6.53 12.11
N GLU A 79 9.56 7.27 13.16
CA GLU A 79 8.44 8.20 13.17
C GLU A 79 8.65 9.30 12.12
N THR A 80 7.59 9.62 11.39
CA THR A 80 7.54 10.65 10.35
C THR A 80 6.13 11.24 10.28
N LYS A 81 5.86 12.06 9.27
CA LYS A 81 4.53 12.60 9.01
C LYS A 81 4.30 12.78 7.52
N ILE A 82 3.09 12.47 7.08
CA ILE A 82 2.61 12.82 5.75
C ILE A 82 1.76 14.08 5.92
N LYS A 83 2.35 15.24 5.59
CA LYS A 83 1.77 16.55 5.96
C LYS A 83 1.60 16.62 7.49
N ASP A 84 0.36 16.60 7.98
CA ASP A 84 -0.01 16.65 9.39
C ASP A 84 -0.53 15.30 9.93
N ILE A 85 -0.47 14.23 9.12
CA ILE A 85 -0.88 12.88 9.50
C ILE A 85 0.35 12.16 10.09
N PRO A 86 0.28 11.68 11.35
CA PRO A 86 1.33 10.83 11.92
C PRO A 86 1.56 9.58 11.07
N ALA A 87 2.82 9.27 10.79
CA ALA A 87 3.18 8.15 9.95
C ALA A 87 4.46 7.50 10.46
N LYS A 88 4.68 6.24 10.07
CA LYS A 88 5.86 5.46 10.41
C LYS A 88 6.50 4.92 9.16
N TRP A 89 7.79 5.15 9.03
CA TRP A 89 8.61 4.39 8.11
C TRP A 89 9.02 3.10 8.79
N ILE A 90 8.76 1.93 8.18
CA ILE A 90 9.09 0.63 8.78
C ILE A 90 9.74 -0.27 7.73
N SER A 91 10.88 -0.85 8.10
CA SER A 91 11.65 -1.83 7.33
C SER A 91 11.54 -3.22 7.95
N PHE A 92 11.35 -4.25 7.12
CA PHE A 92 11.13 -5.64 7.52
C PHE A 92 12.14 -6.58 6.89
N SER A 93 12.59 -7.56 7.66
CA SER A 93 13.33 -8.73 7.16
C SER A 93 12.34 -9.86 6.88
N ASN A 94 12.33 -10.37 5.65
CA ASN A 94 11.70 -11.64 5.35
C ASN A 94 12.73 -12.77 5.52
N SER A 95 12.57 -13.57 6.57
CA SER A 95 13.49 -14.67 6.89
C SER A 95 13.49 -15.82 5.86
N ARG A 96 12.60 -15.81 4.86
CA ARG A 96 12.50 -16.90 3.88
C ARG A 96 13.61 -16.92 2.81
N ASP A 97 14.24 -15.79 2.52
CA ASP A 97 15.08 -15.71 1.31
C ASP A 97 16.59 -15.65 1.58
N ASN A 98 17.09 -15.60 2.82
CA ASN A 98 18.54 -15.40 3.12
C ASN A 98 19.18 -14.18 2.40
N VAL A 99 18.37 -13.36 1.76
CA VAL A 99 18.73 -12.07 1.20
C VAL A 99 18.29 -11.06 2.25
N GLU A 100 19.19 -10.18 2.66
CA GLU A 100 18.89 -8.93 3.39
C GLU A 100 18.03 -7.98 2.53
N ALA A 101 17.01 -8.49 1.85
CA ALA A 101 16.04 -7.72 1.10
C ALA A 101 15.04 -7.15 2.10
N ALA A 102 15.51 -6.16 2.85
CA ALA A 102 14.69 -5.33 3.71
C ALA A 102 13.56 -4.74 2.85
N SER A 103 12.32 -5.14 3.11
CA SER A 103 11.15 -4.53 2.49
C SER A 103 10.75 -3.33 3.34
N ALA A 104 10.71 -2.12 2.78
CA ALA A 104 10.29 -0.94 3.51
C ALA A 104 8.89 -0.44 3.06
N GLY A 105 8.11 0.06 4.03
CA GLY A 105 6.76 0.57 3.85
C GLY A 105 6.54 1.86 4.65
N LEU A 106 5.70 2.76 4.12
CA LEU A 106 5.17 3.91 4.87
C LEU A 106 3.80 3.54 5.41
N TYR A 107 3.64 3.59 6.73
CA TYR A 107 2.44 3.19 7.47
C TYR A 107 1.80 4.41 8.12
N PHE A 108 0.49 4.53 8.01
CA PHE A 108 -0.26 5.62 8.59
C PHE A 108 -1.74 5.26 8.66
N LYS A 109 -2.50 6.03 9.42
CA LYS A 109 -3.95 5.88 9.52
C LYS A 109 -4.64 7.08 8.88
N MET A 110 -5.58 6.82 7.98
CA MET A 110 -6.52 7.82 7.48
C MET A 110 -7.90 7.47 8.00
N GLU A 111 -8.42 8.33 8.88
CA GLU A 111 -9.73 8.12 9.53
C GLU A 111 -9.79 6.76 10.26
N SER A 112 -10.57 5.80 9.76
CA SER A 112 -10.69 4.44 10.30
C SER A 112 -9.81 3.41 9.58
N THR A 113 -9.17 3.76 8.46
CA THR A 113 -8.41 2.81 7.64
C THR A 113 -6.91 2.93 7.91
N PHE A 114 -6.27 1.82 8.23
CA PHE A 114 -4.81 1.71 8.26
C PHE A 114 -4.28 1.44 6.85
N ILE A 115 -3.26 2.20 6.46
CA ILE A 115 -2.72 2.20 5.10
C ILE A 115 -1.22 1.96 5.17
N ARG A 116 -0.76 1.04 4.33
CA ARG A 116 0.65 0.84 4.02
C ARG A 116 0.88 1.13 2.55
N ILE A 117 1.85 2.00 2.25
CA ILE A 117 2.35 2.22 0.89
C ILE A 117 3.78 1.72 0.77
N ALA A 118 4.06 0.98 -0.30
CA ALA A 118 5.41 0.55 -0.64
C ALA A 118 5.65 0.63 -2.16
N GLU A 119 6.86 1.01 -2.54
CA GLU A 119 7.32 1.06 -3.93
C GLU A 119 8.41 0.00 -4.15
N SER A 120 8.35 -0.65 -5.30
CA SER A 120 9.35 -1.64 -5.71
C SER A 120 9.72 -1.46 -7.16
N GLU A 121 11.01 -1.53 -7.43
CA GLU A 121 11.52 -1.86 -8.75
C GLU A 121 11.47 -3.38 -8.97
N PHE A 122 11.32 -3.81 -10.23
CA PHE A 122 11.20 -5.20 -10.60
C PHE A 122 12.45 -5.96 -10.17
N LYS A 123 12.24 -7.06 -9.43
CA LYS A 123 13.30 -7.89 -8.84
C LYS A 123 14.24 -7.15 -7.87
N LYS A 124 13.85 -5.98 -7.34
CA LYS A 124 14.56 -5.30 -6.27
C LYS A 124 13.74 -5.29 -4.98
N PRO A 125 14.38 -5.23 -3.80
CA PRO A 125 13.67 -5.04 -2.54
C PRO A 125 12.89 -3.72 -2.55
N PHE A 126 11.79 -3.68 -1.78
CA PHE A 126 11.02 -2.46 -1.59
C PHE A 126 11.87 -1.40 -0.92
N LYS A 127 11.87 -0.20 -1.48
CA LYS A 127 12.54 0.96 -0.89
C LYS A 127 11.52 2.06 -0.68
N ILE A 128 11.70 2.84 0.37
CA ILE A 128 10.95 4.07 0.54
C ILE A 128 11.77 5.20 -0.06
N THR A 129 11.12 5.87 -0.98
CA THR A 129 11.61 7.01 -1.75
C THR A 129 10.70 8.20 -1.44
N GLN A 130 11.15 9.41 -1.78
CA GLN A 130 10.33 10.62 -1.61
C GLN A 130 9.03 10.55 -2.43
N SER A 131 9.02 9.82 -3.56
CA SER A 131 7.82 9.59 -4.35
C SER A 131 6.75 8.86 -3.54
N VAL A 132 7.09 7.88 -2.68
CA VAL A 132 6.10 7.20 -1.81
C VAL A 132 5.40 8.17 -0.86
N GLU A 133 6.12 9.12 -0.28
CA GLU A 133 5.53 10.14 0.59
C GLU A 133 4.59 11.07 -0.19
N GLU A 134 4.97 11.48 -1.40
CA GLU A 134 4.13 12.27 -2.30
C GLU A 134 2.86 11.50 -2.73
N MET A 135 3.01 10.20 -2.98
CA MET A 135 1.89 9.30 -3.31
C MET A 135 0.92 9.19 -2.14
N ALA A 136 1.43 8.98 -0.92
CA ALA A 136 0.63 8.97 0.30
C ALA A 136 -0.13 10.27 0.50
N ALA A 137 0.55 11.41 0.29
CA ALA A 137 -0.04 12.74 0.39
C ALA A 137 -1.14 13.03 -0.64
N SER A 138 -1.22 12.23 -1.71
CA SER A 138 -2.15 12.38 -2.83
C SER A 138 -3.37 11.44 -2.75
N LEU A 139 -3.43 10.57 -1.74
CA LEU A 139 -4.53 9.64 -1.55
C LEU A 139 -5.86 10.38 -1.35
N GLN A 140 -6.89 9.89 -2.02
CA GLN A 140 -8.25 10.39 -1.93
C GLN A 140 -9.23 9.22 -1.77
N PRO A 141 -10.35 9.42 -1.05
CA PRO A 141 -11.40 8.41 -0.99
C PRO A 141 -11.85 8.03 -2.40
N LEU A 142 -11.85 6.73 -2.70
CA LEU A 142 -12.52 6.21 -3.88
C LEU A 142 -14.03 6.42 -3.68
N THR A 143 -14.71 7.02 -4.66
CA THR A 143 -16.18 7.06 -4.67
C THR A 143 -16.73 5.77 -5.25
N LYS A 144 -17.77 5.20 -4.63
CA LYS A 144 -18.55 4.11 -5.24
C LYS A 144 -19.12 4.56 -6.59
#